data_AF-A0A351NXB4-F1
#
_entry.id   AF-A0A351NXB4-F1
#
_cell.length_a   1.000
_cell.length_b   1.000
_cell.length_c   1.000
_cell.angle_alpha   90.00
_cell.angle_beta   90.00
_cell.angle_gamma   90.00
#
_symmetry.space_group_name_H-M   'P 1'
#
loop_
_entity.id
_entity.type
_entity.pdbx_description
1 polymer ?
#
loop_
_entity_poly.entity_id
_entity_poly.type
_entity_poly.pdbx_seq_one_letter_code
_entity_poly.pdbx_strand_id
1 'polypeptide(L)' 'MDANSLIFGSMAVISLALFFYLGRFKASTKQTDRGDRINWSMRKFSLGKIFLYGLVFVSAIALVTILI' A
#
# COMPACT_ATOMS: atom_id res chain seq x y z
N MET A 1 -3.21 -46.28 -10.89
CA MET A 1 -3.62 -45.31 -9.86
C MET A 1 -3.99 -46.10 -8.63
N ASP A 2 -3.26 -45.93 -7.53
CA ASP A 2 -3.58 -46.57 -6.25
C ASP A 2 -4.59 -45.74 -5.46
N ALA A 3 -5.14 -46.33 -4.39
CA ALA A 3 -6.10 -45.64 -3.53
C ALA A 3 -5.52 -44.33 -2.95
N ASN A 4 -4.23 -44.33 -2.62
CA ASN A 4 -3.53 -43.14 -2.11
C ASN A 4 -3.53 -42.00 -3.13
N SER A 5 -3.17 -42.26 -4.39
CA SER A 5 -3.17 -41.26 -5.45
C SER A 5 -4.57 -40.65 -5.66
N LEU A 6 -5.62 -41.46 -5.55
CA LEU A 6 -7.00 -41.00 -5.69
C LEU A 6 -7.42 -40.10 -4.51
N ILE A 7 -7.06 -40.50 -3.28
CA ILE A 7 -7.33 -39.73 -2.07
C ILE A 7 -6.60 -38.38 -2.12
N PHE A 8 -5.28 -38.37 -2.36
CA PHE A 8 -4.51 -37.12 -2.38
C PHE A 8 -4.90 -36.21 -3.55
N GLY A 9 -5.21 -36.77 -4.72
CA GLY A 9 -5.75 -36.02 -5.85
C GLY A 9 -7.08 -35.34 -5.52
N SER A 10 -8.00 -36.07 -4.88
CA SER A 10 -9.29 -35.51 -4.46
C SER A 10 -9.14 -34.40 -3.42
N MET A 11 -8.23 -34.57 -2.45
CA MET A 11 -7.92 -33.54 -1.46
C MET A 11 -7.40 -32.25 -2.10
N ALA A 12 -6.53 -32.36 -3.11
CA ALA A 12 -6.01 -31.21 -3.82
C ALA A 12 -7.13 -30.45 -4.57
N VAL A 13 -8.02 -31.18 -5.25
CA VAL A 13 -9.16 -30.57 -5.97
C VAL A 13 -10.14 -29.91 -5.00
N ILE A 14 -10.48 -30.56 -3.88
CA ILE A 14 -11.37 -30.01 -2.86
C ILE A 14 -10.74 -28.76 -2.21
N SER A 15 -9.45 -28.81 -1.88
CA SER A 15 -8.72 -27.66 -1.33
C SER A 15 -8.75 -26.47 -2.28
N LEU A 16 -8.49 -26.71 -3.57
CA LEU A 16 -8.53 -25.67 -4.59
C LEU A 16 -9.95 -25.10 -4.78
N ALA A 17 -10.97 -25.94 -4.75
CA ALA A 17 -12.37 -25.52 -4.83
C ALA A 17 -12.77 -24.66 -3.63
N LEU A 18 -12.42 -25.08 -2.41
CA LEU A 18 -12.64 -24.29 -1.20
C LEU A 18 -11.88 -22.97 -1.24
N PHE A 19 -10.63 -22.96 -1.68
CA PHE A 19 -9.84 -21.74 -1.83
C PHE A 19 -10.50 -20.74 -2.79
N PHE A 20 -10.97 -21.19 -3.96
CA PHE A 20 -11.64 -20.29 -4.90
C PHE A 20 -13.03 -19.85 -4.46
N TYR A 21 -13.74 -20.63 -3.64
CA TYR A 21 -15.07 -20.26 -3.14
C TYR A 21 -14.99 -19.37 -1.89
N LEU A 22 -14.15 -19.74 -0.92
CA LEU A 22 -13.96 -19.01 0.33
C LEU A 22 -13.01 -17.81 0.16
N GLY A 23 -12.03 -17.88 -0.74
CA GLY A 23 -11.13 -16.76 -1.05
C GLY A 23 -11.84 -15.55 -1.67
N ARG A 24 -13.09 -15.72 -2.14
CA ARG A 24 -13.95 -14.61 -2.58
C ARG A 24 -14.65 -13.87 -1.45
N PHE A 25 -14.47 -14.29 -0.19
CA PHE A 25 -14.93 -13.48 0.94
C PHE A 25 -14.11 -12.20 1.03
N LYS A 26 -14.62 -11.17 0.34
CA LYS A 26 -14.16 -9.81 0.52
C LYS A 26 -14.33 -9.46 2.01
N ALA A 27 -13.29 -8.85 2.59
CA ALA A 27 -13.39 -8.31 3.93
C ALA A 27 -14.63 -7.42 4.05
N SER A 28 -15.25 -7.41 5.25
CA SER A 28 -16.53 -6.75 5.48
C SER A 28 -16.56 -5.35 4.88
N THR A 29 -17.70 -4.92 4.34
CA THR A 29 -17.88 -3.54 3.88
C THR A 29 -17.54 -2.52 4.97
N LYS A 30 -17.77 -2.86 6.25
CA LYS A 30 -17.36 -2.05 7.40
C LYS A 30 -15.84 -1.86 7.53
N GLN A 31 -15.07 -2.86 7.11
CA GLN A 31 -13.59 -2.82 7.16
C GLN A 31 -13.02 -2.19 5.89
N THR A 32 -13.63 -2.51 4.74
CA THR A 32 -13.16 -1.99 3.46
C THR A 32 -13.51 -0.51 3.33
N ASP A 33 -14.73 -0.09 3.67
CA ASP A 33 -15.29 1.27 3.50
C ASP A 33 -15.23 2.15 4.76
N ARG A 34 -14.00 2.29 5.27
CA ARG A 34 -13.72 3.14 6.42
C ARG A 34 -13.71 4.63 6.05
N GLY A 35 -14.39 5.47 6.84
CA GLY A 35 -14.50 6.91 6.56
C GLY A 35 -13.17 7.69 6.68
N ASP A 36 -12.25 7.23 7.52
CA ASP A 36 -10.89 7.77 7.71
C ASP A 36 -9.85 7.13 6.78
N ARG A 37 -10.27 6.59 5.63
CA ARG A 37 -9.34 6.09 4.61
C ARG A 37 -8.30 7.17 4.26
N ILE A 38 -7.03 6.80 4.27
CA ILE A 38 -5.95 7.67 3.78
C ILE A 38 -6.22 7.93 2.30
N ASN A 39 -6.49 9.18 1.95
CA ASN A 39 -6.64 9.59 0.57
C ASN A 39 -5.24 9.82 -0.03
N TRP A 40 -4.77 8.84 -0.81
CA TRP A 40 -3.50 8.89 -1.52
C TRP A 40 -3.54 9.73 -2.82
N SER A 41 -4.73 10.09 -3.32
CA SER A 41 -4.86 10.98 -4.49
C SER A 41 -4.69 12.46 -4.13
N MET A 42 -4.81 12.80 -2.85
CA MET A 42 -4.58 14.15 -2.36
C MET A 42 -3.16 14.33 -1.84
N ARG A 43 -2.37 15.14 -2.55
CA ARG A 43 -1.05 15.57 -2.07
C ARG A 43 -1.20 16.61 -0.96
N LYS A 44 -0.82 16.26 0.27
CA LYS A 44 -0.88 17.17 1.44
C LYS A 44 0.23 18.23 1.50
N PHE A 45 1.25 18.13 0.65
CA PHE A 45 2.39 19.07 0.61
C PHE A 45 2.44 19.85 -0.71
N SER A 46 3.00 21.05 -0.65
CA SER A 46 3.24 21.88 -1.84
C SER A 46 4.71 21.82 -2.22
N LEU A 47 4.99 21.27 -3.40
CA LEU A 47 6.34 21.25 -3.97
C LEU A 47 6.92 22.66 -4.13
N GLY A 48 6.09 23.64 -4.52
CA GLY A 48 6.52 25.03 -4.64
C GLY A 48 6.92 25.64 -3.30
N LYS A 49 6.19 25.35 -2.21
CA LYS A 49 6.57 25.80 -0.86
C LYS A 49 7.88 25.15 -0.40
N ILE A 50 8.04 23.84 -0.64
CA ILE A 50 9.27 23.12 -0.31
C ILE A 50 10.46 23.72 -1.06
N PHE A 51 10.30 23.96 -2.36
CA PHE A 51 11.33 24.59 -3.18
C PHE A 51 11.69 25.99 -2.67
N LEU A 52 10.68 26.82 -2.36
CA LEU A 52 10.90 28.17 -1.86
C LEU A 52 11.62 28.19 -0.51
N TYR A 53 11.25 27.32 0.43
CA TYR A 53 11.96 27.18 1.71
C TYR A 53 13.40 26.69 1.51
N GLY A 54 13.61 25.74 0.60
CA GLY A 54 14.95 25.29 0.23
C GLY A 54 15.81 26.41 -0.34
N LEU A 55 15.25 27.24 -1.23
CA LEU A 55 15.95 28.37 -1.83
C LEU A 55 16.36 29.39 -0.77
N VAL A 56 15.43 29.79 0.10
CA VAL A 56 15.72 30.71 1.22
C VAL A 56 16.81 30.16 2.14
N PHE A 57 16.75 28.87 2.46
CA PHE A 57 17.73 28.22 3.31
C PHE A 57 19.14 28.25 2.71
N VAL A 58 19.28 27.91 1.42
CA VAL A 58 20.57 27.95 0.71
C VAL A 58 21.10 29.38 0.63
N SER A 59 20.25 30.37 0.32
CA SER A 59 20.64 31.78 0.28
C SER A 59 21.12 32.29 1.63
N ALA A 60 20.46 31.90 2.73
CA ALA A 60 20.87 32.27 4.07
C ALA A 60 22.26 31.71 4.43
N ILE A 61 22.53 30.44 4.09
CA ILE A 61 23.86 29.84 4.27
C ILE A 61 24.92 30.61 3.48
N ALA A 62 24.64 30.89 2.20
CA ALA A 62 25.56 31.63 1.35
C ALA A 62 25.89 33.03 1.90
N LEU A 63 24.89 33.75 2.43
CA LEU A 63 25.09 35.05 3.06
C LEU A 63 25.98 34.96 4.31
N VAL A 64 25.76 33.95 5.16
CA VAL A 64 26.60 33.72 6.34
C VAL A 64 28.05 33.44 5.94
N THR A 65 28.26 32.62 4.91
CA THR A 65 29.62 32.32 4.42
C THR A 65 30.33 33.49 3.77
N ILE A 66 29.59 34.51 3.30
CA ILE A 66 30.19 35.74 2.74
C ILE A 66 30.55 36.73 3.86
N LEU A 67 29.84 36.67 4.99
CA LEU A 67 30.00 37.62 6.09
C LEU A 67 31.10 37.22 7.10
N ILE A 68 31.44 35.93 7.16
CA ILE A 68 32.52 35.37 8.01
C ILE A 68 33.78 35.24 7.17
#